data_AF-A0A8B9HSW7-F1
#
_entry.id   AF-A0A8B9HSW7-F1
#
_cell.length_a   1.000
_cell.length_b   1.000
_cell.length_c   1.000
_cell.angle_alpha   90.00
_cell.angle_beta   90.00
_cell.angle_gamma   90.00
#
_symmetry.space_group_name_H-M   'P 1'
#
loop_
_entity.id
_entity.type
_entity.pdbx_description
1 polymer ?
#
loop_
_entity_poly.entity_id
_entity_poly.type
_entity_poly.pdbx_seq_one_letter_code
_entity_poly.pdbx_strand_id
1 'polypeptide(L)'
;MALSFKKDLEKYKEIDEDEILNKLSEEELKQLESALEELDPENALLPAGLRQKDQTVKTATGPFNRDNLLQYLEKEALEYKDREDVVPFTGEKKGKVWVPKEQPIESRKEEVTTLDPELEEALSSATDTELCDLAGERTNETENILEMRNTSDHH
;
A
#
# COMPACT_ATOMS: atom_id res chain seq x y z
N MET A 1 13.35 27.18 -10.43
CA MET A 1 14.53 27.77 -11.12
C MET A 1 14.54 27.22 -12.54
N ALA A 2 14.46 28.09 -13.56
CA ALA A 2 14.63 27.63 -14.94
C ALA A 2 16.07 27.16 -15.10
N LEU A 3 16.24 25.88 -15.40
CA LEU A 3 17.53 25.24 -15.47
C LEU A 3 18.32 25.85 -16.63
N SER A 4 19.49 26.41 -16.32
CA SER A 4 20.38 27.16 -17.23
C SER A 4 20.78 26.38 -18.49
N PHE A 5 20.71 25.05 -18.45
CA PHE A 5 20.95 24.17 -19.59
C PHE A 5 19.95 24.33 -20.74
N LYS A 6 18.77 24.91 -20.52
CA LYS A 6 17.79 25.15 -21.61
C LYS A 6 18.25 26.21 -22.60
N LYS A 7 19.13 27.13 -22.20
CA LYS A 7 19.58 28.25 -23.04
C LYS A 7 20.54 27.82 -24.16
N ASP A 8 21.34 26.79 -23.92
CA ASP A 8 22.28 26.26 -24.91
C ASP A 8 21.66 25.23 -25.86
N LEU A 9 20.38 24.87 -25.66
CA LEU A 9 19.65 23.90 -26.48
C LEU A 9 18.97 24.53 -27.71
N GLU A 10 18.71 25.84 -27.72
CA GLU A 10 18.06 26.50 -28.87
C GLU A 10 18.89 26.33 -30.16
N LYS A 11 20.22 26.25 -30.06
CA LYS A 11 21.10 26.02 -31.22
C LYS A 11 20.98 24.61 -31.82
N TYR A 12 20.46 23.64 -31.05
CA TYR A 12 20.27 22.26 -31.50
C TYR A 12 18.83 21.97 -31.92
N LYS A 13 17.90 22.91 -31.67
CA LYS A 13 16.46 22.73 -31.88
C LYS A 13 16.03 22.79 -33.35
N GLU A 14 16.82 23.47 -34.17
CA GLU A 14 16.57 23.62 -35.62
C GLU A 14 17.37 22.61 -36.46
N ILE A 15 18.10 21.70 -35.83
CA ILE A 15 18.85 20.67 -36.53
C ILE A 15 17.88 19.56 -36.94
N ASP A 16 17.96 19.14 -38.20
CA ASP A 16 17.23 17.98 -38.70
C ASP A 16 17.89 16.69 -38.22
N GLU A 17 17.28 16.07 -37.20
CA GLU A 17 17.75 14.82 -36.61
C GLU A 17 17.68 13.67 -37.63
N ASP A 18 16.65 13.63 -38.48
CA ASP A 18 16.46 12.56 -39.48
C ASP A 18 17.54 12.63 -40.57
N GLU A 19 17.95 13.84 -40.99
CA GLU A 19 19.03 14.01 -41.96
C GLU A 19 20.38 13.50 -41.43
N ILE A 20 20.67 13.71 -40.14
CA ILE A 20 21.89 13.22 -39.50
C ILE A 20 21.86 11.70 -39.36
N LEU A 21 20.72 11.15 -38.95
CA LEU A 21 20.55 9.70 -38.80
C LEU A 21 20.69 8.96 -40.13
N ASN A 22 20.21 9.53 -41.23
CA ASN A 22 20.35 8.94 -42.57
C ASN A 22 21.78 8.96 -43.13
N LYS A 23 22.68 9.79 -42.58
CA LYS A 23 24.10 9.85 -43.00
C LYS A 23 24.97 8.79 -42.31
N LEU A 24 24.48 8.18 -41.24
CA LEU A 24 25.17 7.12 -40.51
C LEU A 24 25.01 5.78 -41.24
N SER A 25 26.06 4.97 -41.23
CA SER A 25 26.00 3.59 -41.70
C SER A 25 25.27 2.67 -40.68
N GLU A 26 24.83 1.49 -41.12
CA GLU A 26 24.14 0.53 -40.26
C GLU A 26 24.98 0.11 -39.04
N GLU A 27 26.31 0.01 -39.21
CA GLU A 27 27.24 -0.30 -38.12
C GLU A 27 27.32 0.83 -37.09
N GLU A 28 27.35 2.09 -37.54
CA GLU A 28 27.42 3.26 -36.67
C GLU A 28 26.09 3.49 -35.93
N LEU A 29 24.96 3.25 -36.57
CA LEU A 29 23.64 3.28 -35.92
C LEU A 29 23.54 2.26 -34.79
N LYS A 30 24.03 1.03 -35.02
CA LYS A 30 24.06 -0.01 -34.00
C LYS A 30 24.98 0.34 -32.82
N GLN A 31 26.11 0.99 -33.10
CA GLN A 31 26.99 1.48 -32.04
C GLN A 31 26.33 2.60 -31.23
N LEU A 32 25.58 3.49 -31.88
CA LEU A 32 24.82 4.54 -31.22
C LEU A 32 23.73 3.96 -30.31
N GLU A 33 22.98 2.96 -30.79
CA GLU A 33 21.99 2.22 -29.99
C GLU A 33 22.62 1.61 -28.74
N SER A 34 23.76 0.93 -28.88
CA SER A 34 24.49 0.37 -27.73
C SER A 34 24.93 1.44 -26.72
N ALA A 35 25.36 2.61 -27.19
CA ALA A 35 25.75 3.71 -26.30
C ALA A 35 24.55 4.29 -25.54
N LEU A 36 23.35 4.28 -26.14
CA LEU A 36 22.10 4.66 -25.47
C LEU A 36 21.73 3.68 -24.37
N GLU A 37 21.96 2.38 -24.55
CA GLU A 37 21.69 1.36 -23.53
C GLU A 37 22.62 1.41 -22.30
N GLU A 38 23.81 2.01 -22.46
CA GLU A 38 24.79 2.20 -21.39
C GLU A 38 24.60 3.53 -20.64
N LEU A 39 23.80 4.45 -21.19
CA LEU A 39 23.47 5.71 -20.55
C LEU A 39 22.59 5.52 -19.31
N ASP A 40 22.72 6.44 -18.36
CA ASP A 40 21.93 6.46 -17.12
C ASP A 40 20.42 6.44 -17.44
N PRO A 41 19.64 5.47 -16.92
CA PRO A 41 18.18 5.44 -17.07
C PRO A 41 17.48 6.75 -16.66
N GLU A 42 18.07 7.49 -15.73
CA GLU A 42 17.53 8.77 -15.26
C GLU A 42 17.99 9.98 -16.11
N ASN A 43 18.77 9.79 -17.18
CA ASN A 43 19.27 10.87 -18.02
C ASN A 43 18.13 11.70 -18.63
N ALA A 44 17.93 12.92 -18.11
CA ALA A 44 16.92 13.89 -18.52
C ALA A 44 16.88 14.19 -20.03
N LEU A 45 17.99 13.96 -20.75
CA LEU A 45 18.10 14.21 -22.19
C LEU A 45 17.52 13.08 -23.05
N LEU A 46 17.33 11.88 -22.50
CA LEU A 46 16.73 10.77 -23.23
C LEU A 46 15.19 10.79 -23.11
N PRO A 47 14.46 10.64 -24.24
CA PRO A 47 13.02 10.40 -24.22
C PRO A 47 12.65 9.20 -23.35
N ALA A 48 11.51 9.28 -22.65
CA ALA A 48 11.10 8.23 -21.71
C ALA A 48 11.05 6.83 -22.33
N GLY A 49 10.61 6.72 -23.59
CA GLY A 49 10.55 5.45 -24.32
C GLY A 49 11.91 4.86 -24.65
N LEU A 50 12.97 5.68 -24.78
CA LEU A 50 14.34 5.25 -25.10
C LEU A 50 15.19 4.95 -23.87
N ARG A 51 14.69 5.22 -22.65
CA ARG A 51 15.37 4.88 -21.39
C ARG A 51 15.24 3.40 -21.05
N GLN A 52 14.13 2.79 -21.50
CA GLN A 52 13.86 1.40 -21.25
C GLN A 52 14.50 0.56 -22.35
N LYS A 53 15.36 -0.38 -21.97
CA LYS A 53 15.91 -1.36 -22.93
C LYS A 53 14.79 -2.15 -23.59
N ASP A 54 14.96 -2.43 -24.87
CA ASP A 54 14.05 -3.31 -25.59
C ASP A 54 14.06 -4.68 -24.91
N GLN A 55 12.90 -5.06 -24.37
CA GLN A 55 12.73 -6.30 -23.60
C GLN A 55 12.69 -7.54 -24.50
N THR A 56 12.65 -7.34 -25.81
CA THR A 56 12.61 -8.45 -26.75
C THR A 56 13.15 -8.06 -28.13
N VAL A 57 13.97 -8.95 -28.69
CA VAL A 57 14.40 -8.90 -30.10
C VAL A 57 13.32 -9.47 -31.03
N LYS A 58 12.20 -9.96 -30.48
CA LYS A 58 11.11 -10.55 -31.27
C LYS A 58 10.32 -9.45 -31.95
N THR A 59 10.16 -9.57 -33.26
CA THR A 59 9.27 -8.70 -34.03
C THR A 59 7.83 -8.84 -33.54
N ALA A 60 7.04 -7.77 -33.71
CA ALA A 60 5.62 -7.77 -33.36
C ALA A 60 4.91 -8.93 -34.05
N THR A 61 4.26 -9.79 -33.28
CA THR A 61 3.76 -11.11 -33.75
C THR A 61 2.43 -11.01 -34.52
N GLY A 62 2.12 -9.84 -35.08
CA GLY A 62 0.85 -9.56 -35.75
C GLY A 62 -0.34 -9.47 -34.78
N PRO A 63 -1.59 -9.58 -35.27
CA PRO A 63 -2.77 -9.56 -34.41
C PRO A 63 -2.79 -10.77 -33.47
N PHE A 64 -3.41 -10.58 -32.30
CA PHE A 64 -3.49 -11.60 -31.27
C PHE A 64 -4.10 -12.91 -31.80
N ASN A 65 -3.34 -14.01 -31.72
CA ASN A 65 -3.80 -15.36 -32.06
C ASN A 65 -3.96 -16.20 -30.80
N ARG A 66 -5.22 -16.41 -30.39
CA ARG A 66 -5.58 -17.16 -29.18
C ARG A 66 -5.18 -18.63 -29.25
N ASP A 67 -5.34 -19.28 -30.40
CA ASP A 67 -5.13 -20.72 -30.52
C ASP A 67 -3.64 -21.07 -30.39
N ASN A 68 -2.77 -20.26 -30.98
CA ASN A 68 -1.32 -20.41 -30.82
C ASN A 68 -0.89 -20.22 -29.35
N LEU A 69 -1.45 -19.21 -28.66
CA LEU A 69 -1.17 -19.01 -27.24
C LEU A 69 -1.57 -20.23 -26.40
N LEU A 70 -2.75 -20.81 -26.65
CA LEU A 70 -3.20 -21.98 -25.92
C LEU A 70 -2.32 -23.21 -26.17
N GLN A 71 -1.92 -23.45 -27.42
CA GLN A 71 -1.01 -24.56 -27.76
C GLN A 71 0.34 -24.40 -27.07
N TYR A 72 0.88 -23.17 -27.02
CA TYR A 72 2.12 -22.88 -26.32
C TYR A 72 1.99 -23.16 -24.81
N LEU A 73 0.92 -22.68 -24.17
CA LEU A 73 0.67 -22.91 -22.74
C LEU A 73 0.47 -24.39 -22.41
N GLU A 74 -0.24 -25.13 -23.25
CA GLU A 74 -0.43 -26.58 -23.08
C GLU A 74 0.91 -27.32 -23.17
N LYS A 75 1.74 -26.97 -24.15
CA LYS A 75 3.08 -27.54 -24.30
C LYS A 75 3.97 -27.21 -23.10
N GLU A 76 4.00 -25.96 -22.66
CA GLU A 76 4.80 -25.52 -21.52
C GLU A 76 4.35 -26.22 -20.23
N ALA A 77 3.04 -26.35 -20.01
CA ALA A 77 2.51 -27.08 -18.86
C ALA A 77 2.86 -28.58 -18.89
N LEU A 78 2.88 -29.20 -20.07
CA LEU A 78 3.24 -30.61 -20.22
C LEU A 78 4.75 -30.86 -20.02
N GLU A 79 5.58 -29.91 -20.43
CA GLU A 79 7.04 -29.97 -20.29
C GLU A 79 7.52 -29.55 -18.88
N TYR A 80 6.67 -28.88 -18.11
CA TYR A 80 7.00 -28.43 -16.76
C TYR A 80 7.23 -29.64 -15.83
N LYS A 81 8.44 -29.71 -15.26
CA LYS A 81 8.84 -30.81 -14.38
C LYS A 81 8.54 -30.47 -12.92
N ASP A 82 8.05 -31.46 -12.19
CA ASP A 82 7.89 -31.38 -10.74
C ASP A 82 9.25 -31.17 -10.06
N ARG A 83 9.22 -30.41 -8.97
CA ARG A 83 10.41 -30.15 -8.15
C ARG A 83 10.78 -31.42 -7.38
N GLU A 84 12.02 -31.90 -7.56
CA GLU A 84 12.50 -33.14 -6.93
C GLU A 84 12.78 -32.99 -5.43
N ASP A 85 12.97 -31.77 -4.94
CA ASP A 85 13.34 -31.44 -3.56
C ASP A 85 12.14 -31.16 -2.64
N VAL A 86 10.93 -31.57 -3.05
CA VAL A 86 9.72 -31.37 -2.25
C VAL A 86 9.69 -32.32 -1.06
N VAL A 87 9.80 -31.75 0.14
CA VAL A 87 9.51 -32.49 1.37
C VAL A 87 8.00 -32.76 1.44
N PRO A 88 7.55 -34.02 1.49
CA PRO A 88 6.13 -34.34 1.51
C PRO A 88 5.48 -33.76 2.77
N PHE A 89 4.27 -33.22 2.63
CA PHE A 89 3.51 -32.71 3.76
C PHE A 89 3.08 -33.88 4.67
N THR A 90 3.66 -33.95 5.87
CA THR A 90 3.43 -35.06 6.82
C THR A 90 2.21 -34.87 7.73
N GLY A 91 1.52 -33.71 7.66
CA GLY A 91 0.35 -33.43 8.51
C GLY A 91 0.68 -33.25 10.01
N GLU A 92 1.96 -33.28 10.39
CA GLU A 92 2.40 -33.17 11.77
C GLU A 92 2.25 -31.72 12.27
N LYS A 93 1.45 -31.54 13.32
CA LYS A 93 1.33 -30.25 14.02
C LYS A 93 2.59 -30.04 14.88
N LYS A 94 3.59 -29.35 14.34
CA LYS A 94 4.83 -28.98 15.06
C LYS A 94 4.63 -27.89 16.12
N GLY A 95 3.50 -27.17 16.08
CA GLY A 95 3.14 -26.13 17.05
C GLY A 95 2.48 -26.70 18.31
N LYS A 96 2.69 -26.04 19.46
CA LYS A 96 1.89 -26.31 20.66
C LYS A 96 0.44 -25.91 20.37
N VAL A 97 -0.49 -26.81 20.64
CA VAL A 97 -1.92 -26.49 20.60
C VAL A 97 -2.16 -25.40 21.64
N TRP A 98 -2.70 -24.27 21.19
CA TRP A 98 -3.03 -23.16 22.08
C TRP A 98 -4.10 -23.63 23.08
N VAL A 99 -3.80 -23.46 24.37
CA VAL A 99 -4.75 -23.72 25.46
C VAL A 99 -5.24 -22.36 25.95
N PRO A 100 -6.57 -22.10 25.96
CA PRO A 100 -7.13 -20.89 26.54
C PRO A 100 -6.63 -20.70 27.98
N LYS A 101 -6.12 -19.52 28.30
CA LYS A 101 -5.75 -19.20 29.69
C LYS A 101 -7.03 -18.97 30.46
N GLU A 102 -7.25 -19.77 31.51
CA GLU A 102 -8.23 -19.44 32.53
C GLU A 102 -7.80 -18.11 33.17
N GLN A 103 -8.54 -17.04 32.90
CA GLN A 103 -8.33 -15.80 33.64
C GLN A 103 -8.74 -16.06 35.09
N PRO A 104 -7.85 -15.84 36.07
CA PRO A 104 -8.26 -15.89 37.47
C PRO A 104 -9.39 -14.87 37.65
N ILE A 105 -10.52 -15.32 38.17
CA ILE A 105 -11.58 -14.42 38.64
C ILE A 105 -10.92 -13.60 39.75
N GLU A 106 -10.50 -12.39 39.41
CA GLU A 106 -9.94 -11.46 40.36
C GLU A 106 -11.07 -11.08 41.32
N SER A 107 -11.05 -11.67 42.51
CA SER A 107 -11.95 -11.29 43.58
C SER A 107 -11.59 -9.86 43.99
N ARG A 108 -12.14 -8.87 43.29
CA ARG A 108 -12.26 -7.51 43.80
C ARG A 108 -12.97 -7.63 45.14
N LYS A 109 -12.23 -7.41 46.24
CA LYS A 109 -12.86 -7.12 47.52
C LYS A 109 -13.51 -5.75 47.34
N GLU A 110 -14.82 -5.72 47.13
CA GLU A 110 -15.59 -4.50 47.28
C GLU A 110 -15.47 -4.08 48.74
N GLU A 111 -14.74 -3.00 48.99
CA GLU A 111 -14.73 -2.37 50.31
C GLU A 111 -16.13 -1.80 50.54
N VAL A 112 -16.92 -2.52 51.33
CA VAL A 112 -18.25 -2.08 51.77
C VAL A 112 -18.05 -0.83 52.62
N THR A 113 -18.33 0.33 52.04
CA THR A 113 -18.42 1.60 52.76
C THR A 113 -19.71 1.58 53.56
N THR A 114 -19.61 1.75 54.88
CA THR A 114 -20.79 1.85 55.75
C THR A 114 -21.36 3.25 55.63
N LEU A 115 -22.60 3.35 55.13
CA LEU A 115 -23.31 4.62 55.02
C LEU A 115 -24.08 4.88 56.32
N ASP A 116 -24.47 6.14 56.54
CA ASP A 116 -25.40 6.50 57.61
C ASP A 116 -26.73 5.75 57.38
N PRO A 117 -27.37 5.14 58.40
CA PRO A 117 -28.64 4.43 58.27
C PRO A 117 -29.71 5.16 57.43
N GLU A 118 -29.80 6.49 57.54
CA GLU A 118 -30.77 7.28 56.76
C GLU A 118 -30.44 7.30 55.25
N LEU A 119 -29.15 7.30 54.89
CA LEU A 119 -28.70 7.28 53.49
C LEU A 119 -28.81 5.89 52.86
N GLU A 120 -28.56 4.84 53.64
CA GLU A 120 -28.71 3.45 53.19
C GLU A 120 -30.18 3.10 52.94
N GLU A 121 -31.10 3.56 53.81
CA GLU A 121 -32.54 3.43 53.60
C GLU A 121 -33.02 4.24 52.39
N ALA A 122 -32.52 5.45 52.19
CA ALA A 122 -32.86 6.26 51.02
C ALA A 122 -32.40 5.60 49.71
N LEU A 123 -31.17 5.07 49.66
CA LEU A 123 -30.65 4.40 48.45
C LEU A 123 -31.35 3.08 48.14
N SER A 124 -31.78 2.33 49.16
CA SER A 124 -32.48 1.05 48.98
C SER A 124 -33.98 1.22 48.68
N SER A 125 -34.58 2.34 49.07
CA SER A 125 -35.99 2.67 48.77
C SER A 125 -36.19 3.51 47.51
N ALA A 126 -35.14 4.17 47.02
CA ALA A 126 -35.19 4.96 45.78
C ALA A 126 -35.58 4.10 44.57
N THR A 127 -36.45 4.65 43.73
CA THR A 127 -36.89 3.97 42.50
C THR A 127 -35.88 4.16 41.36
N ASP A 128 -35.82 3.20 40.43
CA ASP A 128 -34.93 3.27 39.26
C ASP A 128 -35.10 4.56 38.45
N THR A 129 -36.33 5.11 38.41
CA THR A 129 -36.62 6.41 37.77
C THR A 129 -35.93 7.58 38.47
N GLU A 130 -35.98 7.63 39.80
CA GLU A 130 -35.33 8.70 40.59
C GLU A 130 -33.80 8.59 40.52
N LEU A 131 -33.26 7.37 40.49
CA LEU A 131 -31.84 7.12 40.27
C LEU A 131 -31.37 7.56 38.87
N CYS A 132 -32.19 7.32 37.85
CA CYS A 132 -31.91 7.78 36.49
C CYS A 132 -31.92 9.30 36.37
N ASP A 133 -32.86 9.98 37.01
CA ASP A 133 -32.93 11.45 37.00
C ASP A 133 -31.68 12.07 37.65
N LEU A 134 -31.27 11.54 38.81
CA LEU A 134 -30.04 11.97 39.51
C LEU A 134 -28.76 11.66 38.70
N ALA A 135 -28.71 10.53 38.01
CA ALA A 135 -27.58 10.18 37.14
C ALA A 135 -27.53 11.04 35.87
N GLY A 136 -28.69 11.49 35.39
CA GLY A 136 -28.85 12.31 34.18
C GLY A 136 -28.35 13.75 34.33
N GLU A 137 -28.53 14.37 35.51
CA GLU A 137 -28.15 15.78 35.75
C GLU A 137 -26.65 16.07 35.55
N ARG A 138 -25.78 15.06 35.63
CA ARG A 138 -24.32 15.23 35.37
C ARG A 138 -23.94 15.30 33.89
N THR A 139 -24.86 15.05 32.96
CA THR A 139 -24.53 15.02 31.52
C THR A 139 -24.60 16.40 30.87
N ASN A 140 -25.43 17.30 31.39
CA ASN A 140 -25.69 18.63 30.84
C ASN A 140 -24.53 19.63 31.05
N GLU A 141 -23.66 19.43 32.06
CA GLU A 141 -22.43 20.24 32.21
C GLU A 141 -21.35 19.87 31.19
N THR A 142 -21.37 18.66 30.63
CA THR A 142 -20.34 18.22 29.68
C THR A 142 -20.58 18.68 28.23
N GLU A 143 -21.81 19.02 27.86
CA GLU A 143 -22.11 19.52 26.51
C GLU A 143 -21.66 20.97 26.28
N ASN A 144 -21.68 21.82 27.31
CA ASN A 144 -21.29 23.23 27.19
C ASN A 144 -19.77 23.42 26.96
N ILE A 145 -18.95 22.43 27.33
CA ILE A 145 -17.50 22.44 27.11
C ILE A 145 -17.14 21.99 25.68
N LEU A 146 -17.95 21.14 25.05
CA LEU A 146 -17.72 20.69 23.67
C LEU A 146 -18.11 21.75 22.62
N GLU A 147 -19.16 22.55 22.87
CA GLU A 147 -19.58 23.59 21.93
C GLU A 147 -18.55 24.73 21.79
N MET A 148 -17.89 25.12 22.89
CA MET A 148 -16.89 26.20 22.86
C MET A 148 -15.60 25.86 22.10
N ARG A 149 -15.27 24.57 21.91
CA ARG A 149 -14.08 24.17 21.15
C ARG A 149 -14.29 24.19 19.63
N ASN A 150 -15.53 24.05 19.16
CA ASN A 150 -15.82 23.95 17.72
C ASN A 150 -16.00 25.31 17.01
N THR A 151 -16.01 26.42 17.75
CA THR A 151 -16.14 27.77 17.16
C THR A 151 -14.83 28.53 17.04
N SER A 152 -13.68 27.98 17.48
CA SER A 152 -12.41 28.72 17.53
C SER A 152 -11.46 28.50 16.34
N ASP A 153 -11.74 27.57 15.42
CA ASP A 153 -10.84 27.23 14.31
C ASP A 153 -11.26 27.84 12.95
N HIS A 154 -12.09 28.88 12.95
CA HIS A 154 -12.36 29.68 11.74
C HIS A 154 -12.26 31.19 12.02
N HIS A 155 -11.03 31.70 12.11
CA HIS A 155 -10.64 33.03 11.61
C HIS A 155 -9.13 33.14 11.42
#